data_AF-A0AA86N2C6-F1
#
_entry.id   AF-A0AA86N2C6-F1
#
_cell.length_a   1.000
_cell.length_b   1.000
_cell.length_c   1.000
_cell.angle_alpha   90.00
_cell.angle_beta   90.00
_cell.angle_gamma   90.00
#
_symmetry.space_group_name_H-M   'P 1'
#
loop_
_entity.id
_entity.type
_entity.pdbx_description
1 polymer ?
#
loop_
_entity_poly.entity_id
_entity_poly.type
_entity_poly.pdbx_seq_one_letter_code
_entity_poly.pdbx_strand_id
1 'polypeptide(L)' 'MTCERCDGLMVGEQICDLQETNGEICANGYRCLLCGNIIDATILKNRKRSTEAPEPLTASSPLMTKLVAA' A
#
# COMPACT_ATOMS: atom_id res chain seq x y z
N MET A 1 -14.99 -11.68 -3.85
CA MET A 1 -13.77 -11.53 -3.03
C MET A 1 -14.18 -11.00 -1.67
N THR A 2 -13.58 -11.51 -0.59
CA THR A 2 -13.92 -11.15 0.80
C THR A 2 -12.72 -10.49 1.46
N CYS A 3 -12.94 -9.47 2.29
CA CYS A 3 -11.88 -8.74 2.97
C CYS A 3 -11.30 -9.52 4.14
N GLU A 4 -10.00 -9.82 4.12
CA GLU A 4 -9.31 -10.57 5.19
C GLU A 4 -9.33 -9.87 6.58
N ARG A 5 -9.70 -8.58 6.65
CA ARG A 5 -9.73 -7.82 7.91
C ARG A 5 -11.09 -7.83 8.62
N CYS A 6 -12.18 -7.96 7.87
CA CYS A 6 -13.53 -7.72 8.40
C CYS A 6 -14.63 -8.54 7.71
N ASP A 7 -14.24 -9.47 6.84
CA ASP A 7 -15.14 -10.27 6.00
C ASP A 7 -16.11 -9.48 5.11
N GLY A 8 -15.85 -8.18 4.92
CA GLY A 8 -16.65 -7.31 4.08
C GLY A 8 -16.45 -7.55 2.58
N LEU A 9 -17.37 -7.00 1.78
CA LEU A 9 -17.31 -7.05 0.32
C LEU A 9 -16.12 -6.23 -0.20
N MET A 10 -15.34 -6.84 -1.09
CA MET A 10 -14.27 -6.20 -1.85
C MET A 10 -14.77 -5.90 -3.27
N VAL A 11 -14.61 -4.67 -3.72
CA VAL A 11 -15.02 -4.20 -5.06
C VAL A 11 -13.78 -3.76 -5.83
N GLY A 12 -13.72 -4.11 -7.11
CA GLY A 12 -12.64 -3.69 -8.01
C GLY A 12 -12.76 -2.21 -8.35
N GLU A 13 -11.64 -1.50 -8.29
CA GLU A 13 -11.54 -0.07 -8.60
C GLU A 13 -10.21 0.26 -9.25
N GLN A 14 -10.17 1.37 -9.98
CA GLN A 14 -8.93 1.99 -10.42
C GLN A 14 -8.51 3.01 -9.36
N ILE A 15 -7.33 2.81 -8.79
CA ILE A 15 -6.80 3.60 -7.67
C ILE A 15 -5.69 4.47 -8.22
N CYS A 16 -5.86 5.78 -8.18
CA CYS A 16 -4.90 6.72 -8.74
C CYS A 16 -4.19 7.54 -7.67
N ASP A 17 -2.87 7.57 -7.71
CA ASP A 17 -2.05 8.50 -6.93
C ASP A 17 -1.76 9.74 -7.79
N LEU A 18 -2.55 10.78 -7.56
CA LEU A 18 -2.45 12.06 -8.27
C LEU A 18 -1.14 12.81 -7.97
N GLN A 19 -0.38 12.41 -6.95
CA GLN A 19 0.91 13.01 -6.61
C GLN A 19 2.10 12.22 -7.18
N GLU A 20 1.83 11.10 -7.85
CA GLU A 20 2.88 10.24 -8.38
C GLU A 20 3.61 10.92 -9.54
N THR A 21 4.92 11.11 -9.37
CA THR A 21 5.73 11.88 -10.32
C THR A 21 6.54 11.01 -11.29
N ASN A 22 6.72 9.71 -10.98
CA ASN A 22 7.68 8.83 -11.65
C ASN A 22 7.11 7.44 -12.02
N GLY A 23 5.80 7.31 -12.23
CA GLY A 23 5.15 6.01 -12.39
C GLY A 23 3.82 6.01 -13.13
N GLU A 24 3.17 4.85 -13.11
CA GLU A 24 1.83 4.65 -13.63
C GLU A 24 0.82 5.17 -12.60
N ILE A 25 0.29 6.38 -12.85
CA ILE A 25 -0.56 7.17 -11.94
C ILE A 25 -1.73 6.36 -11.35
N CYS A 26 -2.16 5.29 -12.02
CA CYS A 26 -3.30 4.48 -11.62
C CYS A 26 -2.97 2.99 -11.63
N ALA A 27 -3.37 2.28 -10.57
CA ALA A 27 -3.30 0.83 -10.47
C ALA A 27 -4.70 0.22 -10.35
N ASN A 28 -4.90 -0.96 -10.92
CA ASN A 28 -6.10 -1.76 -10.65
C ASN A 28 -5.97 -2.43 -9.28
N GLY A 29 -6.99 -2.27 -8.45
CA GLY A 29 -7.01 -2.84 -7.10
C GLY A 29 -8.42 -3.16 -6.63
N TYR A 30 -8.51 -3.57 -5.38
CA TYR A 30 -9.78 -3.81 -4.70
C TYR A 30 -9.84 -3.03 -3.39
N ARG A 31 -11.00 -2.43 -3.11
CA ARG A 31 -11.32 -1.78 -1.84
C ARG A 31 -12.45 -2.49 -1.12
N CYS A 32 -12.27 -2.67 0.18
CA CYS A 32 -13.34 -3.09 1.06
C CYS A 32 -14.30 -1.93 1.32
N LEU A 33 -15.59 -2.13 1.04
CA LEU A 33 -16.61 -1.10 1.31
C LEU A 33 -16.91 -0.91 2.80
N LEU A 34 -16.53 -1.85 3.67
CA LEU A 34 -16.77 -1.75 5.12
C LEU A 34 -15.62 -1.10 5.87
N CYS A 35 -14.39 -1.59 5.70
CA CYS A 35 -13.23 -1.13 6.48
C CYS A 35 -12.23 -0.29 5.67
N GLY A 36 -12.45 -0.11 4.37
CA GLY A 36 -11.55 0.64 3.51
C GLY A 36 -10.21 -0.04 3.20
N ASN A 37 -10.02 -1.31 3.57
CA ASN A 37 -8.79 -2.04 3.22
C ASN A 37 -8.60 -2.06 1.70
N ILE A 38 -7.39 -1.71 1.25
CA ILE A 38 -7.00 -1.70 -0.16
C ILE A 38 -6.01 -2.82 -0.41
N ILE A 39 -6.16 -3.48 -1.55
CA ILE A 39 -5.20 -4.47 -2.04
C ILE A 39 -5.05 -4.36 -3.56
N ASP A 40 -3.79 -4.25 -3.98
CA ASP A 40 -3.34 -4.32 -5.36
C ASP A 40 -2.10 -5.25 -5.44
N ALA A 41 -1.57 -5.44 -6.65
CA ALA A 41 -0.39 -6.28 -6.87
C ALA A 41 0.86 -5.78 -6.11
N THR A 42 1.06 -4.47 -6.04
CA THR A 42 2.20 -3.82 -5.37
C THR A 42 2.11 -3.97 -3.85
N ILE A 43 0.95 -3.72 -3.25
CA ILE A 43 0.67 -3.92 -1.83
C ILE A 43 0.91 -5.38 -1.46
N LEU A 44 0.38 -6.33 -2.23
CA LEU A 44 0.59 -7.76 -1.96
C LEU A 44 2.06 -8.16 -2.08
N LYS A 45 2.77 -7.68 -3.10
CA LYS A 45 4.22 -7.91 -3.25
C LYS A 45 5.02 -7.35 -2.08
N ASN A 46 4.69 -6.14 -1.62
CA ASN A 46 5.35 -5.52 -0.48
C ASN A 46 5.06 -6.26 0.83
N ARG A 47 3.82 -6.72 1.07
CA ARG A 47 3.46 -7.53 2.23
C ARG A 47 4.24 -8.85 2.27
N LYS A 48 4.34 -9.56 1.14
CA LYS A 48 5.14 -10.79 1.04
C LYS A 48 6.62 -10.56 1.40
N ARG A 49 7.22 -9.49 0.86
CA ARG A 49 8.60 -9.11 1.17
C ARG A 49 8.80 -8.78 2.65
N SER A 50 7.83 -8.15 3.30
CA SER A 50 7.91 -7.83 4.74
C SER A 50 7.73 -9.04 5.65
N THR A 51 7.12 -10.13 5.17
CA THR A 51 6.97 -11.37 5.93
C THR A 51 8.18 -12.30 5.84
N GLU A 52 9.04 -12.11 4.84
CA GLU A 52 10.38 -12.69 4.79
C GLU A 52 11.24 -11.96 5.82
N ALA A 53 12.10 -12.69 6.56
CA ALA A 53 12.83 -12.17 7.72
C ALA A 53 13.40 -10.75 7.47
N PRO A 54 13.22 -9.80 8.40
CA PRO A 54 13.59 -8.41 8.14
C PRO A 54 15.09 -8.35 7.86
N GLU A 55 15.45 -7.99 6.63
CA GLU A 55 16.73 -7.34 6.36
C GLU A 55 16.86 -6.22 7.40
N PRO A 56 17.93 -6.20 8.22
CA PRO A 56 18.07 -5.21 9.26
C PRO A 56 17.91 -3.83 8.64
N LEU A 57 16.93 -3.08 9.13
CA LEU A 57 16.76 -1.67 8.79
C LEU A 57 18.01 -0.93 9.26
N THR A 58 19.06 -0.94 8.44
CA THR A 58 20.20 -0.06 8.64
C THR A 58 19.64 1.35 8.51
N ALA A 59 19.67 2.08 9.62
CA ALA A 59 19.11 3.41 9.77
C ALA A 59 19.91 4.47 9.00
N SER A 60 20.20 4.22 7.72
CA SER A 60 20.96 5.08 6.83
C SER A 60 20.20 5.40 5.54
N SER A 61 18.86 5.33 5.55
CA SER A 61 18.06 5.95 4.49
C SER A 61 17.81 7.42 4.84
N PRO A 62 18.39 8.39 4.10
CA PRO A 62 18.28 9.81 4.43
C PRO A 62 16.90 10.42 4.08
N LEU A 63 15.91 9.61 3.66
CA LEU A 63 14.66 10.13 3.10
C LEU A 63 13.54 10.40 4.12
N MET A 64 13.74 10.11 5.41
CA MET A 64 12.77 10.38 6.47
C MET A 64 13.26 11.47 7.44
N THR A 65 13.72 12.62 6.94
CA THR A 65 14.08 13.76 7.81
C THR A 65 13.40 15.08 7.43
N LYS A 66 12.40 15.08 6.56
CA LYS A 66 11.68 16.32 6.26
C LYS A 66 10.19 16.11 6.21
N LEU A 67 9.53 16.18 7.37
CA LEU A 67 8.15 16.66 7.55
C LEU A 67 7.75 16.65 9.03
N VAL A 68 8.44 17.46 9.85
CA VAL A 68 7.81 18.16 10.98
C VAL A 68 8.50 19.52 11.08
N ALA A 69 7.97 20.52 10.39
CA ALA A 69 8.15 21.91 10.79
C ALA A 69 6.83 22.33 11.45
N ALA A 70 6.96 22.82 12.68
CA ALA A 70 5.88 23.30 13.54
C ALA A 70 5.20 24.56 12.98
#